data_AF-A0A8S1CEP2-F1
#
_entry.id   AF-A0A8S1CEP2-F1
#
_cell.length_a   1.000
_cell.length_b   1.000
_cell.length_c   1.000
_cell.angle_alpha   90.00
_cell.angle_beta   90.00
_cell.angle_gamma   90.00
#
_symmetry.space_group_name_H-M   'P 1'
#
loop_
_entity.id
_entity.type
_entity.pdbx_description
1 polymer ?
#
loop_
_entity_poly.entity_id
_entity_poly.type
_entity_poly.pdbx_seq_one_letter_code
_entity_poly.pdbx_strand_id
1 'polypeptide(L)'
;MASAMVHNPRTWASNKINVPVERILDEAQGTGDLNLSGRRLKEFPRGRKEFALGDTLNADLSKNRFSEVPAEICQFSCLERLDLYHNVLRSVPDNIQFLRSLIYLDLSRNQLQWLPPGICQLASLQVLLLSNNRLARLPSDLGCLSELAELDVAANQLTMLPASIGKLHRLRFLNARRNHLTQLPAEVAALRLEKLDLTANQISSLPVELRVMDSLVELSLDHNPLVSPPSGLCARGKVHIFKYLEGISQRGDGRRRHADTLDSRGPSRRRQTLPGRVSKTPEPEIFYGHNGTSSSANGTLLAATLSSLGLSNGSSGHSTPSTLSPGDSGCLLDENIMQSSQELAKRPDRLAGLVDNQHNLTPR
;
A
#
# COMPACT_ATOMS: atom_id res chain seq x y z
N MET A 1 43.85 15.25 -20.49
CA MET A 1 43.62 13.81 -20.71
C MET A 1 43.41 13.16 -19.35
N ALA A 2 42.17 13.01 -18.92
CA ALA A 2 41.81 12.23 -17.73
C ALA A 2 40.62 11.37 -18.12
N SER A 3 40.83 10.06 -18.02
CA SER A 3 40.01 9.00 -18.58
C SER A 3 38.72 8.83 -17.77
N ALA A 4 37.58 8.85 -18.47
CA ALA A 4 36.29 8.47 -17.93
C ALA A 4 36.30 6.96 -17.64
N MET A 5 36.45 6.58 -16.37
CA MET A 5 36.14 5.23 -15.92
C MET A 5 34.63 5.10 -15.73
N VAL A 6 34.01 4.53 -16.76
CA VAL A 6 32.67 3.92 -16.72
C VAL A 6 32.59 2.98 -15.51
N HIS A 7 31.88 3.40 -14.46
CA HIS A 7 31.55 2.53 -13.33
C HIS A 7 30.48 1.53 -13.79
N ASN A 8 30.96 0.33 -14.06
CA ASN A 8 30.19 -0.85 -14.42
C ASN A 8 29.34 -1.28 -13.19
N PRO A 9 28.02 -1.53 -13.32
CA PRO A 9 27.21 -2.09 -12.24
C PRO A 9 27.50 -3.59 -12.13
N ARG A 10 28.73 -3.93 -11.73
CA ARG A 10 29.15 -5.30 -11.51
C ARG A 10 29.35 -5.53 -10.03
N THR A 11 28.55 -6.48 -9.55
CA THR A 11 28.77 -7.33 -8.38
C THR A 11 28.84 -6.57 -7.07
N TRP A 12 27.79 -6.73 -6.27
CA TRP A 12 27.81 -6.47 -4.85
C TRP A 12 29.15 -6.94 -4.26
N ALA A 13 29.69 -6.20 -3.29
CA ALA A 13 30.81 -6.68 -2.50
C ALA A 13 30.44 -8.07 -1.96
N SER A 14 31.08 -9.11 -2.50
CA SER A 14 30.91 -10.51 -2.15
C SER A 14 30.67 -10.65 -0.64
N ASN A 15 29.54 -11.24 -0.18
CA ASN A 15 29.30 -11.45 1.26
C ASN A 15 30.47 -12.23 1.81
N LYS A 16 31.40 -11.54 2.45
CA LYS A 16 32.42 -12.21 3.22
C LYS A 16 31.82 -12.37 4.60
N ILE A 17 30.97 -13.37 4.79
CA ILE A 17 30.32 -13.68 6.08
C ILE A 17 31.37 -13.75 7.21
N ASN A 18 32.60 -14.15 6.87
CA ASN A 18 33.73 -14.23 7.80
C ASN A 18 34.39 -12.89 8.17
N VAL A 19 34.07 -11.78 7.50
CA VAL A 19 34.59 -10.46 7.86
C VAL A 19 33.88 -9.97 9.13
N PRO A 20 34.61 -9.51 10.16
CA PRO A 20 34.02 -8.97 11.37
C PRO A 20 33.19 -7.73 11.06
N VAL A 21 32.07 -7.57 11.77
CA VAL A 21 31.09 -6.51 11.52
C VAL A 21 31.71 -5.11 11.63
N GLU A 22 32.61 -4.90 12.60
CA GLU A 22 33.31 -3.61 12.77
C GLU A 22 34.06 -3.17 11.52
N ARG A 23 34.72 -4.12 10.84
CA ARG A 23 35.45 -3.84 9.60
C ARG A 23 34.51 -3.46 8.45
N ILE A 24 33.30 -4.03 8.43
CA ILE A 24 32.29 -3.68 7.42
C ILE A 24 31.77 -2.27 7.65
N LEU A 25 31.57 -1.89 8.92
CA LEU A 25 31.14 -0.54 9.28
C LEU A 25 32.23 0.49 8.91
N ASP A 26 33.51 0.17 9.16
CA ASP A 26 34.65 0.99 8.72
C ASP A 26 34.73 1.11 7.18
N GLU A 27 34.57 0.00 6.45
CA GLU A 27 34.58 -0.01 4.98
C GLU A 27 33.37 0.75 4.40
N ALA A 28 32.19 0.66 5.03
CA ALA A 28 30.99 1.38 4.62
C ALA A 28 31.15 2.91 4.73
N GLN A 29 31.92 3.39 5.71
CA GLN A 29 32.20 4.82 5.85
C GLN A 29 32.96 5.39 4.64
N GLY A 30 33.84 4.60 4.02
CA GLY A 30 34.61 5.03 2.83
C GLY A 30 33.90 4.77 1.51
N THR A 31 32.98 3.80 1.46
CA THR A 31 32.34 3.34 0.22
C THR A 31 30.91 3.81 0.05
N GLY A 32 30.22 4.15 1.14
CA GLY A 32 28.78 4.44 1.15
C GLY A 32 27.90 3.19 1.04
N ASP A 33 28.49 1.98 1.04
CA ASP A 33 27.77 0.71 0.89
C ASP A 33 27.90 -0.13 2.18
N LEU A 34 26.80 -0.28 2.90
CA LEU A 34 26.72 -1.09 4.11
C LEU A 34 26.12 -2.46 3.80
N ASN A 35 26.86 -3.54 4.05
CA ASN A 35 26.39 -4.91 3.81
C ASN A 35 26.54 -5.81 5.04
N LEU A 36 25.44 -5.97 5.77
CA LEU A 36 25.33 -6.81 6.96
C LEU A 36 24.50 -8.07 6.72
N SER A 37 24.22 -8.43 5.47
CA SER A 37 23.30 -9.51 5.13
C SER A 37 23.76 -10.89 5.61
N GLY A 38 22.81 -11.75 6.00
CA GLY A 38 23.09 -13.18 6.25
C GLY A 38 23.90 -13.48 7.52
N ARG A 39 24.02 -12.53 8.45
CA ARG A 39 24.89 -12.62 9.64
C ARG A 39 24.18 -13.07 10.91
N ARG A 40 22.88 -13.40 10.82
CA ARG A 40 22.03 -13.81 11.95
C ARG A 40 21.95 -12.76 13.07
N LEU A 41 22.14 -11.48 12.73
CA LEU A 41 22.10 -10.36 13.66
C LEU A 41 20.68 -10.20 14.21
N LYS A 42 20.56 -9.93 15.52
CA LYS A 42 19.29 -9.61 16.16
C LYS A 42 19.10 -8.11 16.37
N GLU A 43 20.20 -7.40 16.52
CA GLU A 43 20.27 -5.97 16.81
C GLU A 43 21.34 -5.34 15.92
N PHE A 44 21.16 -4.06 15.63
CA PHE A 44 22.12 -3.33 14.81
C PHE A 44 23.43 -3.19 15.59
N PRO A 45 24.58 -3.44 14.96
CA PRO A 45 25.86 -3.39 15.64
C PRO A 45 26.16 -1.97 16.15
N ARG A 46 26.05 -1.78 17.47
CA ARG A 46 26.52 -0.57 18.15
C ARG A 46 28.01 -0.74 18.44
N GLY A 47 28.85 -0.13 17.60
CA GLY A 47 30.29 -0.12 17.83
C GLY A 47 30.67 0.61 19.12
N ARG A 48 31.87 0.35 19.64
CA ARG A 48 32.48 1.20 20.68
C ARG A 48 32.83 2.60 20.17
N LYS A 49 32.87 2.76 18.84
CA LYS A 49 33.02 4.03 18.13
C LYS A 49 31.71 4.37 17.43
N GLU A 50 31.37 5.65 17.43
CA GLU A 50 30.28 6.19 16.63
C GLU A 50 30.74 6.23 15.16
N PHE A 51 30.22 5.32 14.34
CA PHE A 51 30.53 5.29 12.91
C PHE A 51 29.71 6.38 12.22
N ALA A 52 30.37 7.32 11.54
CA ALA A 52 29.72 8.34 10.75
C ALA A 52 29.21 7.72 9.43
N LEU A 53 28.04 7.07 9.49
CA LEU A 53 27.42 6.37 8.37
C LEU A 53 26.34 7.23 7.66
N GLY A 54 26.27 8.53 7.95
CA GLY A 54 25.27 9.44 7.37
C GLY A 54 25.29 9.49 5.83
N ASP A 55 26.48 9.29 5.24
CA ASP A 55 26.73 9.31 3.79
C ASP A 55 26.46 7.94 3.12
N THR A 56 25.97 6.94 3.87
CA THR A 56 25.64 5.62 3.31
C THR A 56 24.50 5.77 2.29
N LEU A 57 24.76 5.32 1.07
CA LEU A 57 23.79 5.32 -0.04
C LEU A 57 23.00 4.00 -0.09
N ASN A 58 23.64 2.87 0.19
CA ASN A 58 23.00 1.56 0.14
C ASN A 58 23.23 0.78 1.42
N ALA A 59 22.18 0.19 1.97
CA ALA A 59 22.26 -0.67 3.15
C ALA A 59 21.51 -2.00 2.93
N ASP A 60 22.25 -3.11 2.95
CA ASP A 60 21.72 -4.47 2.91
C ASP A 60 21.83 -5.11 4.30
N LEU A 61 20.68 -5.27 4.95
CA LEU A 61 20.49 -5.93 6.24
C LEU A 61 19.65 -7.21 6.11
N SER A 62 19.50 -7.72 4.89
CA SER A 62 18.67 -8.88 4.57
C SER A 62 19.15 -10.17 5.26
N LYS A 63 18.28 -11.17 5.38
CA LYS A 63 18.62 -12.51 5.88
C LYS A 63 19.23 -12.50 7.29
N ASN A 64 18.77 -11.60 8.15
CA ASN A 64 19.14 -11.52 9.56
C ASN A 64 17.96 -11.94 10.45
N ARG A 65 17.94 -11.51 11.70
CA ARG A 65 16.93 -11.83 12.72
C ARG A 65 16.46 -10.57 13.46
N PHE A 66 16.46 -9.42 12.78
CA PHE A 66 15.97 -8.17 13.36
C PHE A 66 14.48 -8.30 13.67
N SER A 67 14.07 -7.94 14.88
CA SER A 67 12.67 -7.91 15.32
C SER A 67 11.95 -6.60 14.96
N GLU A 68 12.72 -5.54 14.75
CA GLU A 68 12.26 -4.21 14.35
C GLU A 68 13.31 -3.58 13.45
N VAL A 69 12.91 -2.61 12.63
CA VAL A 69 13.87 -1.89 11.78
C VAL A 69 14.74 -1.03 12.70
N PRO A 70 16.07 -1.18 12.66
CA PRO A 70 16.96 -0.40 13.52
C PRO A 70 16.77 1.10 13.34
N ALA A 71 16.53 1.83 14.43
CA ALA A 71 16.35 3.27 14.41
C ALA A 71 17.63 4.01 13.96
N GLU A 72 18.79 3.39 14.14
CA GLU A 72 20.09 3.90 13.71
C GLU A 72 20.16 4.10 12.19
N ILE A 73 19.55 3.20 11.40
CA ILE A 73 19.51 3.32 9.93
C ILE A 73 18.72 4.56 9.50
N CYS A 74 17.74 4.98 10.29
CA CYS A 74 16.93 6.16 9.99
C CYS A 74 17.73 7.48 10.08
N GLN A 75 18.99 7.43 10.53
CA GLN A 75 19.91 8.57 10.56
C GLN A 75 20.71 8.72 9.25
N PHE A 76 20.62 7.74 8.33
CA PHE A 76 21.36 7.76 7.06
C PHE A 76 20.62 8.65 6.05
N SER A 77 20.86 9.96 6.11
CA SER A 77 20.13 10.96 5.31
C SER A 77 20.31 10.79 3.79
N CYS A 78 21.43 10.18 3.37
CA CYS A 78 21.74 9.94 1.96
C CYS A 78 21.27 8.56 1.47
N LEU A 79 20.62 7.76 2.32
CA LEU A 79 20.25 6.39 1.98
C LEU A 79 19.23 6.34 0.84
N GLU A 80 19.61 5.72 -0.27
CA GLU A 80 18.79 5.51 -1.46
C GLU A 80 18.19 4.10 -1.51
N ARG A 81 18.92 3.09 -1.01
CA ARG A 81 18.47 1.70 -1.03
C ARG A 81 18.59 1.05 0.33
N LEU A 82 17.47 0.51 0.81
CA LEU A 82 17.41 -0.25 2.06
C LEU A 82 16.79 -1.63 1.80
N ASP A 83 17.59 -2.67 1.99
CA ASP A 83 17.15 -4.06 1.91
C ASP A 83 17.08 -4.68 3.31
N LEU A 84 15.87 -5.05 3.73
CA LEU A 84 15.55 -5.73 4.98
C LEU A 84 14.84 -7.06 4.73
N TYR A 85 14.95 -7.60 3.51
CA TYR A 85 14.35 -8.85 3.08
C TYR A 85 14.68 -9.99 4.05
N HIS A 86 13.70 -10.84 4.34
CA HIS A 86 13.88 -12.07 5.11
C HIS A 86 14.49 -11.83 6.50
N ASN A 87 13.78 -11.06 7.32
CA ASN A 87 14.05 -10.87 8.74
C ASN A 87 12.84 -11.37 9.58
N VAL A 88 12.74 -10.94 10.84
CA VAL A 88 11.56 -11.22 11.70
C VAL A 88 10.91 -9.91 12.16
N LEU A 89 10.94 -8.89 11.30
CA LEU A 89 10.46 -7.54 11.62
C LEU A 89 8.97 -7.56 11.95
N ARG A 90 8.60 -7.02 13.12
CA ARG A 90 7.21 -6.84 13.56
C ARG A 90 6.74 -5.40 13.41
N SER A 91 7.68 -4.46 13.40
CA SER A 91 7.43 -3.02 13.33
C SER A 91 8.52 -2.30 12.51
N VAL A 92 8.13 -1.15 11.96
CA VAL A 92 9.02 -0.14 11.38
C VAL A 92 8.84 1.12 12.24
N PRO A 93 9.93 1.79 12.68
CA PRO A 93 9.84 2.98 13.51
C PRO A 93 9.34 4.18 12.68
N ASP A 94 8.68 5.13 13.34
CA ASP A 94 8.20 6.36 12.68
C ASP A 94 9.35 7.21 12.11
N ASN A 95 10.55 7.09 12.66
CA ASN A 95 11.78 7.75 12.19
C ASN A 95 12.14 7.39 10.74
N ILE A 96 11.54 6.35 10.15
CA ILE A 96 11.73 6.02 8.73
C ILE A 96 11.46 7.23 7.83
N GLN A 97 10.57 8.15 8.24
CA GLN A 97 10.25 9.39 7.54
C GLN A 97 11.46 10.32 7.27
N PHE A 98 12.58 10.14 7.99
CA PHE A 98 13.80 10.94 7.79
C PHE A 98 14.63 10.49 6.60
N LEU A 99 14.37 9.29 6.04
CA LEU A 99 15.05 8.76 4.85
C LEU A 99 14.52 9.38 3.55
N ARG A 100 14.62 10.70 3.41
CA ARG A 100 14.02 11.45 2.28
C ARG A 100 14.59 11.09 0.91
N SER A 101 15.81 10.56 0.88
CA SER A 101 16.51 10.13 -0.33
C SER A 101 16.17 8.70 -0.75
N LEU A 102 15.37 7.98 0.05
CA LEU A 102 15.12 6.55 -0.18
C LEU A 102 14.29 6.33 -1.45
N ILE A 103 14.85 5.54 -2.37
CA ILE A 103 14.28 5.19 -3.67
C ILE A 103 13.75 3.75 -3.64
N TYR A 104 14.45 2.85 -2.95
CA TYR A 104 14.13 1.43 -2.87
C TYR A 104 14.04 0.97 -1.42
N LEU A 105 12.92 0.35 -1.07
CA LEU A 105 12.70 -0.27 0.24
C LEU A 105 12.14 -1.67 0.09
N ASP A 106 12.92 -2.68 0.51
CA ASP A 106 12.45 -4.06 0.60
C ASP A 106 12.26 -4.49 2.06
N LEU A 107 11.01 -4.73 2.42
CA LEU A 107 10.57 -5.25 3.71
C LEU A 107 9.91 -6.63 3.57
N SER A 108 10.12 -7.31 2.44
CA SER A 108 9.48 -8.58 2.12
C SER A 108 9.95 -9.72 3.03
N ARG A 109 9.08 -10.74 3.21
CA ARG A 109 9.32 -11.90 4.08
C ARG A 109 9.64 -11.50 5.53
N ASN A 110 8.75 -10.72 6.12
CA ASN A 110 8.82 -10.30 7.53
C ASN A 110 7.49 -10.64 8.24
N GLN A 111 7.24 -10.04 9.41
CA GLN A 111 6.05 -10.28 10.24
C GLN A 111 5.28 -8.97 10.52
N LEU A 112 5.39 -8.00 9.61
CA LEU A 112 4.76 -6.68 9.77
C LEU A 112 3.24 -6.80 9.75
N GLN A 113 2.58 -6.22 10.75
CA GLN A 113 1.10 -6.17 10.85
C GLN A 113 0.51 -4.85 10.36
N TRP A 114 1.29 -3.78 10.45
CA TRP A 114 0.97 -2.45 9.96
C TRP A 114 2.24 -1.73 9.51
N LEU A 115 2.04 -0.64 8.77
CA LEU A 115 3.11 0.29 8.43
C LEU A 115 2.89 1.61 9.16
N PRO A 116 3.96 2.26 9.66
CA PRO A 116 3.86 3.58 10.26
C PRO A 116 3.42 4.61 9.22
N PRO A 117 2.63 5.64 9.60
CA PRO A 117 2.27 6.75 8.70
C PRO A 117 3.49 7.44 8.09
N GLY A 118 4.62 7.46 8.82
CA GLY A 118 5.89 8.02 8.37
C GLY A 118 6.41 7.43 7.05
N ILE A 119 6.02 6.20 6.68
CA ILE A 119 6.41 5.61 5.40
C ILE A 119 5.86 6.40 4.21
N CYS A 120 4.72 7.09 4.38
CA CYS A 120 4.09 7.88 3.33
C CYS A 120 4.78 9.23 3.10
N GLN A 121 5.77 9.58 3.92
CA GLN A 121 6.57 10.81 3.78
C GLN A 121 7.85 10.60 2.93
N LEU A 122 8.09 9.36 2.48
CA LEU A 122 9.22 9.01 1.62
C LEU A 122 8.98 9.47 0.17
N ALA A 123 9.08 10.78 -0.06
CA ALA A 123 8.67 11.41 -1.32
C ALA A 123 9.44 10.90 -2.56
N SER A 124 10.66 10.40 -2.38
CA SER A 124 11.52 9.88 -3.46
C SER A 124 11.34 8.38 -3.73
N LEU A 125 10.48 7.70 -2.96
CA LEU A 125 10.37 6.24 -3.00
C LEU A 125 9.71 5.79 -4.31
N GLN A 126 10.43 4.97 -5.07
CA GLN A 126 9.98 4.43 -6.35
C GLN A 126 9.57 2.96 -6.24
N VAL A 127 10.22 2.20 -5.37
CA VAL A 127 9.96 0.76 -5.20
C VAL A 127 9.72 0.45 -3.73
N LEU A 128 8.54 -0.11 -3.45
CA LEU A 128 8.17 -0.57 -2.11
C LEU A 128 7.73 -2.04 -2.17
N LEU A 129 8.56 -2.92 -1.60
CA LEU A 129 8.30 -4.35 -1.54
C LEU A 129 7.93 -4.76 -0.12
N LEU A 130 6.72 -5.30 0.03
CA LEU A 130 6.09 -5.68 1.29
C LEU A 130 5.54 -7.11 1.24
N SER A 131 5.96 -7.89 0.24
CA SER A 131 5.44 -9.23 0.00
C SER A 131 5.70 -10.16 1.19
N ASN A 132 4.82 -11.14 1.42
CA ASN A 132 4.96 -12.14 2.48
C ASN A 132 5.10 -11.51 3.88
N ASN A 133 4.15 -10.64 4.25
CA ASN A 133 4.02 -10.08 5.59
C ASN A 133 2.64 -10.46 6.19
N ARG A 134 2.19 -9.75 7.23
CA ARG A 134 0.90 -9.94 7.90
C ARG A 134 0.06 -8.66 7.88
N LEU A 135 0.24 -7.83 6.87
CA LEU A 135 -0.42 -6.53 6.79
C LEU A 135 -1.93 -6.71 6.63
N ALA A 136 -2.70 -6.18 7.58
CA ALA A 136 -4.17 -6.18 7.51
C ALA A 136 -4.72 -4.99 6.71
N ARG A 137 -3.97 -3.88 6.67
CA ARG A 137 -4.31 -2.66 5.93
C ARG A 137 -3.05 -1.92 5.48
N LEU A 138 -3.18 -1.14 4.42
CA LEU A 138 -2.19 -0.13 4.04
C LEU A 138 -2.58 1.24 4.66
N PRO A 139 -1.62 2.15 4.89
CA PRO A 139 -1.90 3.47 5.42
C PRO A 139 -2.82 4.27 4.48
N SER A 140 -3.72 5.08 5.06
CA SER A 140 -4.68 5.91 4.32
C SER A 140 -4.00 6.93 3.42
N ASP A 141 -2.79 7.36 3.77
CA ASP A 141 -2.04 8.39 3.05
C ASP A 141 -1.00 7.82 2.08
N LEU A 142 -1.14 6.54 1.69
CA LEU A 142 -0.23 5.89 0.73
C LEU A 142 -0.07 6.70 -0.56
N GLY A 143 -1.13 7.40 -0.99
CA GLY A 143 -1.13 8.30 -2.14
C GLY A 143 -0.16 9.49 -2.07
N CYS A 144 0.49 9.76 -0.94
CA CYS A 144 1.54 10.77 -0.82
C CYS A 144 2.87 10.34 -1.47
N LEU A 145 3.05 9.06 -1.78
CA LEU A 145 4.22 8.53 -2.46
C LEU A 145 4.17 8.81 -3.97
N SER A 146 4.30 10.08 -4.36
CA SER A 146 4.11 10.55 -5.75
C SER A 146 5.06 9.90 -6.77
N GLU A 147 6.21 9.41 -6.31
CA GLU A 147 7.25 8.79 -7.12
C GLU A 147 7.13 7.27 -7.24
N LEU A 148 6.18 6.65 -6.53
CA LEU A 148 6.08 5.20 -6.46
C LEU A 148 5.70 4.60 -7.83
N ALA A 149 6.58 3.78 -8.36
CA ALA A 149 6.46 3.09 -9.63
C ALA A 149 6.09 1.61 -9.47
N GLU A 150 6.54 0.99 -8.37
CA GLU A 150 6.30 -0.42 -8.07
C GLU A 150 5.87 -0.62 -6.61
N LEU A 151 4.74 -1.31 -6.43
CA LEU A 151 4.21 -1.69 -5.14
C LEU A 151 3.90 -3.19 -5.14
N ASP A 152 4.63 -3.96 -4.33
CA ASP A 152 4.35 -5.36 -4.08
C ASP A 152 3.84 -5.56 -2.65
N VAL A 153 2.57 -5.94 -2.51
CA VAL A 153 1.91 -6.28 -1.24
C VAL A 153 1.37 -7.71 -1.28
N ALA A 154 1.93 -8.58 -2.11
CA ALA A 154 1.52 -9.96 -2.25
C ALA A 154 1.62 -10.76 -0.94
N ALA A 155 0.78 -11.78 -0.79
CA ALA A 155 0.81 -12.69 0.35
C ALA A 155 0.76 -11.95 1.71
N ASN A 156 -0.24 -11.08 1.85
CA ASN A 156 -0.57 -10.36 3.08
C ASN A 156 -2.01 -10.71 3.51
N GLN A 157 -2.58 -9.95 4.45
CA GLN A 157 -3.93 -10.15 4.98
C GLN A 157 -4.85 -8.96 4.63
N LEU A 158 -4.57 -8.26 3.52
CA LEU A 158 -5.29 -7.06 3.14
C LEU A 158 -6.74 -7.40 2.76
N THR A 159 -7.69 -6.71 3.37
CA THR A 159 -9.13 -6.85 3.04
C THR A 159 -9.62 -5.81 2.03
N MET A 160 -8.92 -4.67 1.96
CA MET A 160 -9.19 -3.58 1.03
C MET A 160 -7.91 -2.81 0.69
N LEU A 161 -7.88 -2.19 -0.48
CA LEU A 161 -6.88 -1.18 -0.82
C LEU A 161 -7.42 0.23 -0.46
N PRO A 162 -6.58 1.16 0.00
CA PRO A 162 -7.02 2.51 0.32
C PRO A 162 -7.36 3.29 -0.96
N ALA A 163 -8.40 4.12 -0.91
CA ALA A 163 -8.79 4.97 -2.05
C ALA A 163 -7.66 5.91 -2.51
N SER A 164 -6.75 6.28 -1.60
CA SER A 164 -5.58 7.10 -1.91
C SER A 164 -4.60 6.45 -2.90
N ILE A 165 -4.72 5.13 -3.15
CA ILE A 165 -3.94 4.45 -4.19
C ILE A 165 -4.09 5.16 -5.53
N GLY A 166 -5.25 5.73 -5.85
CA GLY A 166 -5.50 6.45 -7.12
C GLY A 166 -4.67 7.72 -7.32
N LYS A 167 -4.00 8.22 -6.27
CA LYS A 167 -3.09 9.37 -6.35
C LYS A 167 -1.67 8.99 -6.80
N LEU A 168 -1.35 7.70 -6.88
CA LEU A 168 -0.03 7.20 -7.27
C LEU A 168 0.16 7.26 -8.79
N HIS A 169 0.24 8.46 -9.35
CA HIS A 169 0.21 8.68 -10.80
C HIS A 169 1.39 8.05 -11.57
N ARG A 170 2.50 7.73 -10.89
CA ARG A 170 3.67 7.05 -11.47
C ARG A 170 3.63 5.52 -11.34
N LEU A 171 2.65 4.96 -10.63
CA LEU A 171 2.57 3.53 -10.37
C LEU A 171 2.33 2.76 -11.67
N ARG A 172 3.22 1.81 -11.98
CA ARG A 172 3.17 0.94 -13.15
C ARG A 172 2.89 -0.50 -12.79
N PHE A 173 3.40 -0.96 -11.64
CA PHE A 173 3.28 -2.33 -11.21
C PHE A 173 2.62 -2.39 -9.84
N LEU A 174 1.46 -3.06 -9.77
CA LEU A 174 0.77 -3.33 -8.52
C LEU A 174 0.55 -4.85 -8.39
N ASN A 175 1.24 -5.45 -7.43
CA ASN A 175 1.07 -6.85 -7.08
C ASN A 175 0.36 -6.96 -5.73
N ALA A 176 -0.88 -7.43 -5.73
CA ALA A 176 -1.69 -7.67 -4.53
C ALA A 176 -2.24 -9.10 -4.48
N ARG A 177 -1.56 -10.05 -5.14
CA ARG A 177 -1.94 -11.47 -5.13
C ARG A 177 -1.95 -12.07 -3.71
N ARG A 178 -2.72 -13.13 -3.50
CA ARG A 178 -2.78 -13.88 -2.22
C ARG A 178 -3.08 -12.95 -1.03
N ASN A 179 -4.14 -12.16 -1.15
CA ASN A 179 -4.68 -11.34 -0.06
C ASN A 179 -6.14 -11.75 0.22
N HIS A 180 -6.86 -10.96 1.00
CA HIS A 180 -8.28 -11.15 1.31
C HIS A 180 -9.14 -10.02 0.73
N LEU A 181 -8.72 -9.43 -0.40
CA LEU A 181 -9.42 -8.31 -1.01
C LEU A 181 -10.82 -8.74 -1.45
N THR A 182 -11.84 -8.09 -0.92
CA THR A 182 -13.25 -8.38 -1.25
C THR A 182 -13.76 -7.51 -2.39
N GLN A 183 -13.21 -6.30 -2.51
CA GLN A 183 -13.54 -5.30 -3.52
C GLN A 183 -12.29 -4.53 -3.92
N LEU A 184 -12.31 -4.00 -5.14
CA LEU A 184 -11.31 -3.09 -5.66
C LEU A 184 -11.90 -1.66 -5.65
N PRO A 185 -11.19 -0.66 -5.10
CA PRO A 185 -11.66 0.73 -5.14
C PRO A 185 -11.69 1.26 -6.59
N ALA A 186 -12.68 2.10 -6.90
CA ALA A 186 -12.84 2.69 -8.23
C ALA A 186 -11.65 3.58 -8.61
N GLU A 187 -10.97 4.14 -7.61
CA GLU A 187 -9.78 4.98 -7.74
C GLU A 187 -8.59 4.25 -8.38
N VAL A 188 -8.55 2.92 -8.38
CA VAL A 188 -7.54 2.15 -9.13
C VAL A 188 -7.62 2.41 -10.63
N ALA A 189 -8.81 2.75 -11.14
CA ALA A 189 -8.98 3.10 -12.54
C ALA A 189 -8.32 4.42 -12.94
N ALA A 190 -7.99 5.30 -11.98
CA ALA A 190 -7.26 6.54 -12.24
C ALA A 190 -5.76 6.32 -12.48
N LEU A 191 -5.26 5.11 -12.21
CA LEU A 191 -3.85 4.77 -12.34
C LEU A 191 -3.47 4.40 -13.76
N ARG A 192 -2.21 4.68 -14.11
CA ARG A 192 -1.59 4.28 -15.39
C ARG A 192 -0.78 2.99 -15.26
N LEU A 193 -1.38 1.99 -14.61
CA LEU A 193 -0.77 0.68 -14.39
C LEU A 193 -0.49 -0.02 -15.72
N GLU A 194 0.62 -0.74 -15.78
CA GLU A 194 0.98 -1.68 -16.84
C GLU A 194 0.65 -3.11 -16.43
N LYS A 195 0.85 -3.46 -15.15
CA LYS A 195 0.49 -4.76 -14.60
C LYS A 195 -0.27 -4.65 -13.30
N LEU A 196 -1.35 -5.40 -13.20
CA LEU A 196 -2.18 -5.54 -12.01
C LEU A 196 -2.41 -7.02 -11.73
N ASP A 197 -1.79 -7.53 -10.68
CA ASP A 197 -1.99 -8.90 -10.20
C ASP A 197 -2.87 -8.92 -8.95
N LEU A 198 -4.07 -9.47 -9.09
CA LEU A 198 -5.07 -9.65 -8.04
C LEU A 198 -5.39 -11.13 -7.82
N THR A 199 -4.52 -12.04 -8.29
CA THR A 199 -4.71 -13.49 -8.20
C THR A 199 -4.89 -13.96 -6.75
N ALA A 200 -5.75 -14.95 -6.52
CA ALA A 200 -6.01 -15.54 -5.21
C ALA A 200 -6.46 -14.49 -4.17
N ASN A 201 -7.55 -13.80 -4.48
CA ASN A 201 -8.24 -12.88 -3.57
C ASN A 201 -9.72 -13.30 -3.41
N GLN A 202 -10.54 -12.47 -2.78
CA GLN A 202 -11.96 -12.72 -2.53
C GLN A 202 -12.85 -11.74 -3.33
N ILE A 203 -12.38 -11.27 -4.48
CA ILE A 203 -13.06 -10.26 -5.28
C ILE A 203 -14.28 -10.90 -5.95
N SER A 204 -15.46 -10.34 -5.68
CA SER A 204 -16.73 -10.81 -6.26
C SER A 204 -17.17 -10.01 -7.49
N SER A 205 -16.81 -8.72 -7.54
CA SER A 205 -17.11 -7.85 -8.68
C SER A 205 -15.98 -6.86 -8.94
N LEU A 206 -15.86 -6.46 -10.21
CA LEU A 206 -14.93 -5.41 -10.62
C LEU A 206 -15.66 -4.07 -10.83
N PRO A 207 -15.04 -2.93 -10.45
CA PRO A 207 -15.61 -1.62 -10.73
C PRO A 207 -15.68 -1.35 -12.23
N VAL A 208 -16.76 -0.71 -12.67
CA VAL A 208 -17.02 -0.42 -14.09
C VAL A 208 -16.01 0.60 -14.63
N GLU A 209 -15.39 1.35 -13.74
CA GLU A 209 -14.34 2.33 -14.00
C GLU A 209 -13.08 1.67 -14.57
N LEU A 210 -12.77 0.40 -14.27
CA LEU A 210 -11.58 -0.28 -14.84
C LEU A 210 -11.56 -0.32 -16.37
N ARG A 211 -12.72 -0.13 -17.02
CA ARG A 211 -12.82 -0.11 -18.48
C ARG A 211 -11.94 0.96 -19.14
N VAL A 212 -11.62 2.05 -18.43
CA VAL A 212 -10.86 3.19 -18.98
C VAL A 212 -9.34 3.03 -18.83
N MET A 213 -8.86 1.90 -18.27
CA MET A 213 -7.44 1.66 -18.03
C MET A 213 -6.72 1.20 -19.29
N ASP A 214 -6.46 2.14 -20.21
CA ASP A 214 -5.83 1.86 -21.50
C ASP A 214 -4.37 1.40 -21.39
N SER A 215 -3.66 1.85 -20.35
CA SER A 215 -2.24 1.51 -20.12
C SER A 215 -2.03 0.07 -19.65
N LEU A 216 -3.08 -0.61 -19.17
CA LEU A 216 -2.97 -1.90 -18.53
C LEU A 216 -2.67 -2.98 -19.58
N VAL A 217 -1.52 -3.63 -19.47
CA VAL A 217 -1.07 -4.70 -20.36
C VAL A 217 -1.47 -6.06 -19.77
N GLU A 218 -1.20 -6.25 -18.48
CA GLU A 218 -1.40 -7.52 -17.78
C GLU A 218 -2.40 -7.35 -16.64
N LEU A 219 -3.48 -8.14 -16.66
CA LEU A 219 -4.51 -8.19 -15.62
C LEU A 219 -4.74 -9.64 -15.23
N SER A 220 -4.31 -9.99 -14.02
CA SER A 220 -4.45 -11.33 -13.46
C SER A 220 -5.49 -11.33 -12.35
N LEU A 221 -6.54 -12.15 -12.53
CA LEU A 221 -7.71 -12.21 -11.65
C LEU A 221 -8.02 -13.64 -11.19
N ASP A 222 -7.11 -14.58 -11.47
CA ASP A 222 -7.34 -16.00 -11.23
C ASP A 222 -7.60 -16.28 -9.75
N HIS A 223 -8.33 -17.35 -9.47
CA HIS A 223 -8.68 -17.74 -8.09
C HIS A 223 -9.40 -16.63 -7.29
N ASN A 224 -10.34 -15.94 -7.93
CA ASN A 224 -11.31 -15.06 -7.27
C ASN A 224 -12.75 -15.57 -7.48
N PRO A 225 -13.67 -15.42 -6.51
CA PRO A 225 -15.07 -15.79 -6.63
C PRO A 225 -15.87 -14.77 -7.46
N LEU A 226 -15.41 -14.47 -8.68
CA LEU A 226 -15.99 -13.44 -9.55
C LEU A 226 -17.36 -13.85 -10.06
N VAL A 227 -18.37 -13.04 -9.71
CA VAL A 227 -19.75 -13.14 -10.22
C VAL A 227 -19.94 -12.22 -11.43
N SER A 228 -19.32 -11.04 -11.40
CA SER A 228 -19.42 -10.04 -12.47
C SER A 228 -18.09 -9.29 -12.62
N PRO A 229 -17.28 -9.58 -13.66
CA PRO A 229 -17.56 -10.43 -14.81
C PRO A 229 -17.56 -11.94 -14.48
N PRO A 230 -18.31 -12.78 -15.22
CA PRO A 230 -18.28 -14.23 -15.01
C PRO A 230 -16.86 -14.79 -15.21
N SER A 231 -16.45 -15.75 -14.38
CA SER A 231 -15.10 -16.34 -14.41
C SER A 231 -14.68 -16.87 -15.79
N GLY A 232 -15.59 -17.49 -16.54
CA GLY A 232 -15.32 -17.97 -17.90
C GLY A 232 -15.03 -16.86 -18.92
N LEU A 233 -15.47 -15.63 -18.66
CA LEU A 233 -15.12 -14.45 -19.45
C LEU A 233 -13.78 -13.88 -19.00
N CYS A 234 -13.50 -13.89 -17.69
CA CYS A 234 -12.19 -13.47 -17.16
C CYS A 234 -11.04 -14.30 -17.72
N ALA A 235 -11.24 -15.62 -17.88
CA ALA A 235 -10.26 -16.53 -18.50
C ALA A 235 -9.91 -16.18 -19.97
N ARG A 236 -10.76 -15.39 -20.66
CA ARG A 236 -10.49 -14.91 -22.03
C ARG A 236 -9.63 -13.65 -22.07
N GLY A 237 -9.20 -13.15 -20.91
CA GLY A 237 -8.27 -12.04 -20.76
C GLY A 237 -8.91 -10.64 -20.78
N LYS A 238 -8.03 -9.64 -20.60
CA LYS A 238 -8.37 -8.22 -20.37
C LYS A 238 -9.39 -7.63 -21.33
N VAL A 239 -9.23 -7.89 -22.63
CA VAL A 239 -10.07 -7.29 -23.69
C VAL A 239 -11.55 -7.64 -23.51
N HIS A 240 -11.83 -8.89 -23.13
CA HIS A 240 -13.20 -9.35 -22.91
C HIS A 240 -13.80 -8.74 -21.66
N ILE A 241 -13.01 -8.66 -20.58
CA ILE A 241 -13.41 -8.02 -19.33
C ILE A 241 -13.80 -6.57 -19.59
N PHE A 242 -12.97 -5.81 -20.32
CA PHE A 242 -13.21 -4.39 -20.57
C PHE A 242 -14.46 -4.18 -21.44
N LYS A 243 -14.64 -5.01 -22.48
CA LYS A 243 -15.86 -4.98 -23.30
C LYS A 243 -17.12 -5.31 -22.50
N TYR A 244 -17.03 -6.21 -21.54
CA TYR A 244 -18.15 -6.54 -20.64
C TYR A 244 -18.50 -5.35 -19.73
N LEU A 245 -17.49 -4.74 -19.10
CA LEU A 245 -17.68 -3.56 -18.25
C LEU A 245 -18.25 -2.37 -19.04
N GLU A 246 -17.78 -2.15 -20.27
CA GLU A 246 -18.33 -1.16 -21.20
C GLU A 246 -19.81 -1.41 -21.49
N GLY A 247 -20.19 -2.65 -21.78
CA GLY A 247 -21.59 -3.04 -22.01
C GLY A 247 -22.49 -2.81 -20.80
N ILE A 248 -21.99 -3.01 -19.58
CA ILE A 248 -22.72 -2.69 -18.34
C ILE A 248 -22.90 -1.17 -18.20
N SER A 249 -21.83 -0.39 -18.43
CA SER A 249 -21.89 1.07 -18.33
C SER A 249 -22.96 1.68 -19.24
N GLN A 250 -23.03 1.23 -20.50
CA GLN A 250 -23.98 1.76 -21.48
C GLN A 250 -25.43 1.40 -21.14
N ARG A 251 -25.68 0.21 -20.57
CA ARG A 251 -27.01 -0.23 -20.13
C ARG A 251 -27.48 0.51 -18.86
N GLY A 252 -26.56 0.83 -17.96
CA GLY A 252 -26.85 1.65 -16.79
C GLY A 252 -27.28 3.07 -17.16
N ASP A 253 -26.63 3.65 -18.17
CA ASP A 253 -26.92 5.02 -18.64
C ASP A 253 -28.27 5.10 -19.40
N GLY A 254 -28.61 4.08 -20.19
CA GLY A 254 -29.91 3.99 -20.87
C GLY A 254 -31.11 3.89 -19.93
N ARG A 255 -30.95 3.25 -18.76
CA ARG A 255 -31.99 3.21 -17.72
C ARG A 255 -32.14 4.54 -16.98
N ARG A 256 -31.04 5.27 -16.75
CA ARG A 256 -31.08 6.62 -16.14
C ARG A 256 -31.77 7.63 -17.04
N ARG A 257 -31.46 7.63 -18.35
CA ARG A 257 -32.14 8.52 -19.33
C ARG A 257 -33.64 8.26 -19.46
N HIS A 258 -34.07 6.99 -19.36
CA HIS A 258 -35.50 6.66 -19.38
C HIS A 258 -36.24 7.02 -18.08
N ALA A 259 -35.57 7.03 -16.92
CA ALA A 259 -36.17 7.49 -15.67
C ALA A 259 -36.42 9.01 -15.67
N ASP A 260 -35.47 9.81 -16.17
CA ASP A 260 -35.61 11.27 -16.26
C ASP A 260 -36.67 11.72 -17.28
N THR A 261 -37.03 10.85 -18.24
CA THR A 261 -38.08 11.17 -19.22
C THR A 261 -39.50 10.90 -18.70
N LEU A 262 -39.65 10.11 -17.63
CA LEU A 262 -40.97 9.75 -17.07
C LEU A 262 -41.51 10.76 -16.05
N ASP A 263 -40.71 11.73 -15.60
CA ASP A 263 -41.12 12.73 -14.60
C ASP A 263 -41.55 14.09 -15.21
N SER A 264 -41.68 14.16 -16.54
CA SER A 264 -42.10 15.39 -17.26
C SER A 264 -43.54 15.37 -17.79
N ARG A 265 -44.36 14.38 -17.42
CA ARG A 265 -45.81 14.38 -17.70
C ARG A 265 -46.57 14.98 -16.52
N GLY A 266 -46.76 16.30 -16.58
CA GLY A 266 -47.60 17.05 -15.65
C GLY A 266 -49.05 16.51 -15.55
N PRO A 267 -49.74 16.74 -14.42
CA PRO A 267 -51.05 16.17 -14.18
C PRO A 267 -52.11 16.83 -15.08
N SER A 268 -52.70 16.04 -15.98
CA SER A 268 -53.87 16.46 -16.76
C SER A 268 -55.13 16.47 -15.88
N ARG A 269 -55.78 17.63 -15.85
CA ARG A 269 -57.09 17.92 -15.24
C ARG A 269 -58.14 16.83 -15.52
N ARG A 270 -58.82 16.34 -14.47
CA ARG A 270 -60.25 15.98 -14.56
C ARG A 270 -61.00 16.10 -13.22
N ARG A 271 -61.91 17.09 -13.23
CA ARG A 271 -63.23 17.25 -12.58
C ARG A 271 -63.45 17.05 -11.07
N GLN A 272 -63.98 18.14 -10.50
CA GLN A 272 -64.70 18.33 -9.24
C GLN A 272 -65.79 17.29 -8.94
N THR A 273 -65.92 16.94 -7.65
CA THR A 273 -67.17 16.97 -6.86
C THR A 273 -66.83 17.07 -5.35
N LEU A 274 -67.39 18.09 -4.67
CA LEU A 274 -67.51 18.30 -3.20
C LEU A 274 -68.83 17.66 -2.70
N PRO A 275 -69.23 17.66 -1.39
CA PRO A 275 -68.70 18.40 -0.22
C PRO A 275 -68.66 17.65 1.15
N GLY A 276 -68.12 18.32 2.19
CA GLY A 276 -68.55 18.20 3.59
C GLY A 276 -67.47 18.51 4.65
N ARG A 277 -67.34 19.77 5.13
CA ARG A 277 -67.73 20.29 6.49
C ARG A 277 -66.72 19.88 7.61
N VAL A 278 -66.15 20.69 8.52
CA VAL A 278 -66.50 21.93 9.26
C VAL A 278 -65.22 22.54 9.90
N SER A 279 -65.03 23.86 9.79
CA SER A 279 -64.60 24.90 10.79
C SER A 279 -63.69 24.51 12.01
N LYS A 280 -62.69 25.26 12.47
CA LYS A 280 -62.61 26.71 12.80
C LYS A 280 -61.14 27.07 13.20
N THR A 281 -60.74 28.29 12.87
CA THR A 281 -59.55 29.07 13.29
C THR A 281 -59.76 29.69 14.70
N PRO A 282 -58.89 30.59 15.28
CA PRO A 282 -57.63 31.20 14.79
C PRO A 282 -56.45 31.31 15.79
N GLU A 283 -55.32 31.78 15.26
CA GLU A 283 -54.14 32.35 15.93
C GLU A 283 -54.45 33.63 16.75
N PRO A 284 -53.46 34.20 17.45
CA PRO A 284 -52.81 35.38 16.84
C PRO A 284 -51.28 35.47 17.03
N GLU A 285 -50.65 36.21 16.11
CA GLU A 285 -49.30 36.76 16.15
C GLU A 285 -49.12 37.83 17.26
N ILE A 286 -47.86 38.15 17.62
CA ILE A 286 -47.26 39.51 17.55
C ILE A 286 -45.77 39.50 18.02
N PHE A 287 -44.90 39.92 17.09
CA PHE A 287 -43.70 40.78 17.11
C PHE A 287 -42.82 41.13 18.34
N TYR A 288 -41.58 41.49 17.94
CA TYR A 288 -40.45 42.20 18.59
C TYR A 288 -39.42 41.30 19.30
N GLY A 289 -38.10 41.42 19.13
CA GLY A 289 -37.28 42.36 18.37
C GLY A 289 -35.81 42.21 18.79
N HIS A 290 -34.91 42.42 17.83
CA HIS A 290 -33.54 42.94 17.91
C HIS A 290 -32.47 42.43 18.90
N ASN A 291 -31.34 42.09 18.26
CA ASN A 291 -29.95 42.52 18.52
C ASN A 291 -29.10 41.83 19.59
N GLY A 292 -27.85 41.53 19.18
CA GLY A 292 -26.69 41.83 20.02
C GLY A 292 -25.69 40.70 20.24
N THR A 293 -24.81 40.49 19.26
CA THR A 293 -23.35 40.40 19.41
C THR A 293 -22.70 39.77 20.66
N SER A 294 -21.73 38.89 20.37
CA SER A 294 -20.44 38.70 21.06
C SER A 294 -20.51 38.06 22.47
N SER A 295 -19.56 37.30 23.01
CA SER A 295 -18.24 36.84 22.60
C SER A 295 -17.86 35.68 23.52
N SER A 296 -16.94 34.84 23.06
CA SER A 296 -15.74 34.33 23.78
C SER A 296 -15.85 33.67 25.17
N ALA A 297 -15.07 32.59 25.25
CA ALA A 297 -14.20 32.18 26.37
C ALA A 297 -14.62 30.96 27.20
N ASN A 298 -13.75 29.95 27.06
CA ASN A 298 -13.06 29.21 28.11
C ASN A 298 -13.87 28.39 29.13
N GLY A 299 -13.41 27.15 29.34
CA GLY A 299 -13.72 26.44 30.58
C GLY A 299 -13.48 24.94 30.52
N THR A 300 -12.21 24.55 30.45
CA THR A 300 -11.76 23.17 30.61
C THR A 300 -12.01 22.65 32.03
N LEU A 301 -12.14 21.32 32.13
CA LEU A 301 -11.88 20.45 33.29
C LEU A 301 -12.93 20.43 34.42
N LEU A 302 -13.41 19.21 34.71
CA LEU A 302 -13.01 18.52 35.93
C LEU A 302 -13.22 17.01 35.81
N ALA A 303 -12.18 16.28 36.19
CA ALA A 303 -12.10 14.84 36.25
C ALA A 303 -12.43 14.33 37.65
N ALA A 304 -12.71 13.02 37.67
CA ALA A 304 -12.39 12.05 38.72
C ALA A 304 -13.20 12.06 40.03
N THR A 305 -13.84 10.92 40.28
CA THR A 305 -13.78 10.26 41.59
C THR A 305 -13.58 8.75 41.42
N LEU A 306 -12.60 8.25 42.18
CA LEU A 306 -12.23 6.86 42.44
C LEU A 306 -12.94 6.39 43.71
N SER A 307 -13.34 5.10 43.78
CA SER A 307 -13.40 4.23 44.97
C SER A 307 -13.88 2.84 44.50
N SER A 308 -13.06 1.79 44.40
CA SER A 308 -12.44 0.93 45.43
C SER A 308 -13.37 -0.15 46.01
N LEU A 309 -12.74 -1.25 46.45
CA LEU A 309 -13.23 -2.52 47.03
C LEU A 309 -13.46 -3.63 45.97
N GLY A 310 -12.83 -4.81 46.02
CA GLY A 310 -11.98 -5.46 47.01
C GLY A 310 -12.16 -6.98 46.86
N LEU A 311 -11.04 -7.72 46.74
CA LEU A 311 -10.70 -9.08 47.26
C LEU A 311 -11.84 -10.12 47.46
N SER A 312 -11.73 -11.43 47.21
CA SER A 312 -10.63 -12.36 46.93
C SER A 312 -11.20 -13.80 46.77
N ASN A 313 -10.38 -14.71 46.22
CA ASN A 313 -10.37 -16.19 46.34
C ASN A 313 -11.55 -17.00 45.75
N GLY A 314 -11.37 -18.15 45.08
CA GLY A 314 -10.19 -18.96 44.77
C GLY A 314 -10.62 -20.40 44.41
N SER A 315 -9.78 -21.09 43.62
CA SER A 315 -9.75 -22.55 43.34
C SER A 315 -10.91 -23.12 42.49
N SER A 316 -10.79 -24.18 41.68
CA SER A 316 -9.71 -25.03 41.15
C SER A 316 -10.37 -25.97 40.13
N GLY A 317 -9.64 -26.45 39.11
CA GLY A 317 -10.19 -27.40 38.14
C GLY A 317 -9.22 -27.80 37.04
N HIS A 318 -8.50 -28.88 37.29
CA HIS A 318 -7.57 -29.57 36.38
C HIS A 318 -8.22 -30.03 35.06
N SER A 319 -7.47 -30.01 33.95
CA SER A 319 -7.32 -31.13 33.00
C SER A 319 -6.18 -30.89 31.99
N THR A 320 -5.58 -31.99 31.57
CA THR A 320 -4.22 -32.26 31.04
C THR A 320 -3.94 -31.90 29.57
N PRO A 321 -2.66 -31.93 29.14
CA PRO A 321 -2.23 -31.57 27.77
C PRO A 321 -2.28 -32.79 26.83
N SER A 322 -2.54 -32.56 25.54
CA SER A 322 -2.43 -33.61 24.51
C SER A 322 -1.38 -33.25 23.47
N THR A 323 -0.37 -34.12 23.42
CA THR A 323 0.66 -34.29 22.40
C THR A 323 0.09 -34.91 21.12
N LEU A 324 0.49 -34.40 19.96
CA LEU A 324 0.45 -35.12 18.68
C LEU A 324 1.62 -34.64 17.80
N SER A 325 2.46 -35.58 17.39
CA SER A 325 3.62 -35.41 16.49
C SER A 325 3.20 -35.73 15.02
N PRO A 326 4.08 -35.61 14.01
CA PRO A 326 3.77 -35.01 12.73
C PRO A 326 3.28 -36.01 11.69
N GLY A 327 2.40 -35.56 10.80
CA GLY A 327 2.01 -36.28 9.59
C GLY A 327 2.61 -35.62 8.36
N ASP A 328 3.42 -36.38 7.62
CA ASP A 328 3.90 -36.09 6.28
C ASP A 328 2.75 -35.69 5.34
N SER A 329 2.93 -34.59 4.63
CA SER A 329 2.28 -34.31 3.37
C SER A 329 3.18 -33.36 2.59
N GLY A 330 4.06 -33.95 1.79
CA GLY A 330 4.88 -33.23 0.83
C GLY A 330 3.99 -32.52 -0.19
N CYS A 331 4.05 -31.19 -0.19
CA CYS A 331 3.67 -30.40 -1.34
C CYS A 331 4.94 -29.87 -1.98
N LEU A 332 5.21 -30.40 -3.16
CA LEU A 332 6.27 -30.03 -4.09
C LEU A 332 6.40 -28.50 -4.16
N LEU A 333 7.61 -28.03 -3.85
CA LEU A 333 8.01 -26.65 -4.03
C LEU A 333 7.98 -26.33 -5.54
N ASP A 334 7.12 -25.41 -5.94
CA ASP A 334 7.14 -24.79 -7.26
C ASP A 334 8.46 -24.00 -7.43
N GLU A 335 9.42 -24.59 -8.16
CA GLU A 335 10.65 -23.93 -8.61
C GLU A 335 10.39 -22.70 -9.51
N ASN A 336 9.17 -22.52 -10.01
CA ASN A 336 8.78 -21.40 -10.86
C ASN A 336 8.63 -20.05 -10.11
N ILE A 337 8.59 -20.03 -8.77
CA ILE A 337 8.49 -18.78 -8.00
C ILE A 337 9.85 -18.06 -7.88
N MET A 338 10.97 -18.76 -8.07
CA MET A 338 12.32 -18.18 -7.98
C MET A 338 12.75 -17.43 -9.26
N GLN A 339 12.29 -17.86 -10.44
CA GLN A 339 12.77 -17.31 -11.71
C GLN A 339 12.17 -15.93 -12.01
N SER A 340 10.87 -15.73 -11.78
CA SER A 340 10.21 -14.44 -12.09
C SER A 340 10.69 -13.29 -11.20
N SER A 341 10.98 -13.54 -9.92
CA SER A 341 11.52 -12.50 -9.02
C SER A 341 13.01 -12.21 -9.25
N GLN A 342 13.78 -13.17 -9.79
CA GLN A 342 15.20 -12.95 -10.13
C GLN A 342 15.40 -12.36 -11.54
N GLU A 343 14.45 -12.52 -12.47
CA GLU A 343 14.54 -11.91 -13.81
C GLU A 343 14.16 -10.43 -13.84
N LEU A 344 13.27 -9.98 -12.96
CA LEU A 344 12.94 -8.56 -12.81
C LEU A 344 14.08 -7.75 -12.16
N ALA A 345 14.84 -8.35 -11.24
CA ALA A 345 16.01 -7.73 -10.61
C ALA A 345 17.26 -7.65 -11.53
N LYS A 346 17.22 -8.19 -12.75
CA LYS A 346 18.37 -8.27 -13.68
C LYS A 346 18.33 -7.30 -14.85
N ARG A 347 17.41 -6.33 -14.91
CA ARG A 347 17.32 -5.37 -16.02
C ARG A 347 17.54 -3.91 -15.57
N PRO A 348 18.79 -3.46 -15.41
CA PRO A 348 19.08 -2.03 -15.21
C PRO A 348 18.92 -1.19 -16.50
N ASP A 349 18.82 -1.80 -17.68
CA ASP A 349 19.01 -1.10 -18.97
C ASP A 349 17.75 -0.46 -19.60
N ARG A 350 16.69 -0.16 -18.84
CA ARG A 350 15.51 0.54 -19.41
C ARG A 350 15.23 1.94 -18.86
N LEU A 351 15.98 2.41 -17.87
CA LEU A 351 15.80 3.75 -17.30
C LEU A 351 16.69 4.84 -17.95
N ALA A 352 17.65 4.47 -18.81
CA ALA A 352 18.62 5.41 -19.40
C ALA A 352 18.16 6.08 -20.73
N GLY A 353 16.97 5.77 -21.25
CA GLY A 353 16.57 6.17 -22.62
C GLY A 353 15.61 7.35 -22.76
N LEU A 354 15.30 8.09 -21.69
CA LEU A 354 14.16 9.02 -21.67
C LEU A 354 14.49 10.50 -21.38
N VAL A 355 15.77 10.90 -21.40
CA VAL A 355 16.15 12.29 -21.04
C VAL A 355 16.72 13.12 -22.20
N ASP A 356 17.18 12.55 -23.30
CA ASP A 356 17.78 13.33 -24.39
C ASP A 356 16.88 13.41 -25.63
N ASN A 357 15.95 14.37 -25.65
CA ASN A 357 15.51 15.03 -26.90
C ASN A 357 14.55 16.20 -26.63
N GLN A 358 15.06 17.28 -26.03
CA GLN A 358 14.57 18.63 -26.30
C GLN A 358 15.72 19.63 -26.17
N HIS A 359 16.37 19.96 -27.28
CA HIS A 359 16.90 21.29 -27.63
C HIS A 359 17.78 21.18 -28.88
N ASN A 360 17.23 21.54 -30.04
CA ASN A 360 17.90 22.36 -31.05
C ASN A 360 16.97 22.55 -32.26
N LEU A 361 16.32 23.72 -32.32
CA LEU A 361 15.77 24.25 -33.55
C LEU A 361 16.44 25.59 -33.84
N THR A 362 16.99 25.66 -35.05
CA THR A 362 17.46 26.83 -35.83
C THR A 362 18.81 27.45 -35.45
N PRO A 363 19.61 27.94 -36.44
CA PRO A 363 19.15 28.54 -37.70
C PRO A 363 19.86 28.11 -39.00
N ARG A 364 19.09 28.10 -40.10
CA ARG A 364 19.40 28.79 -41.36
C ARG A 364 18.18 28.87 -42.26
#